data_AF-A0AA50CQI9-F1
#
_entry.id   AF-A0AA50CQI9-F1
#
_cell.length_a   1.000
_cell.length_b   1.000
_cell.length_c   1.000
_cell.angle_alpha   90.00
_cell.angle_beta   90.00
_cell.angle_gamma   90.00
#
_symmetry.space_group_name_H-M   'P 1'
#
loop_
_entity.id
_entity.type
_entity.pdbx_description
1 polymer ?
#
loop_
_entity_poly.entity_id
_entity_poly.type
_entity_poly.pdbx_seq_one_letter_code
_entity_poly.pdbx_strand_id
1 'polypeptide(L)' 'MTDYTAQIAAIEEAMAQGARRVLFRSGGTQREVEYHSVGDMIKAIEWMKAKQSPKSNVTLAAF' A
#
# COMPACT_ATOMS: atom_id res chain seq x y z
N MET A 1 -12.49 -0.09 7.27
CA MET A 1 -11.21 0.65 7.19
C MET A 1 -10.19 -0.32 6.64
N THR A 2 -9.76 -0.16 5.39
CA THR A 2 -8.84 -1.11 4.76
C THR A 2 -7.47 -0.94 5.38
N ASP A 3 -6.99 -1.95 6.11
CA ASP A 3 -5.66 -1.92 6.69
C ASP A 3 -4.63 -2.22 5.60
N TYR A 4 -3.77 -1.25 5.31
CA TYR A 4 -2.70 -1.39 4.31
C TYR A 4 -1.41 -1.91 4.93
N THR A 5 -1.32 -2.12 6.24
CA THR A 5 -0.09 -2.57 6.92
C THR A 5 0.41 -3.89 6.36
N ALA A 6 -0.50 -4.86 6.20
CA ALA A 6 -0.15 -6.17 5.63
C ALA A 6 0.26 -6.08 4.15
N GLN A 7 -0.30 -5.12 3.40
CA GLN A 7 0.05 -4.90 1.99
C GLN A 7 1.42 -4.22 1.86
N ILE A 8 1.71 -3.23 2.70
CA ILE A 8 3.01 -2.56 2.76
C ILE A 8 4.10 -3.57 3.11
N ALA A 9 3.88 -4.39 4.14
CA ALA A 9 4.83 -5.43 4.53
C ALA A 9 5.11 -6.42 3.40
N ALA A 10 4.08 -6.84 2.65
CA ALA A 10 4.25 -7.73 1.50
C ALA A 10 5.10 -7.11 0.37
N ILE A 11 4.97 -5.80 0.13
CA ILE A 11 5.78 -5.09 -0.87
C ILE A 11 7.23 -4.94 -0.35
N GLU A 12 7.42 -4.62 0.93
CA GLU A 12 8.75 -4.51 1.55
C GLU A 12 9.50 -5.85 1.53
N GLU A 13 8.82 -6.96 1.84
CA GLU A 13 9.37 -8.31 1.75
C GLU A 13 9.74 -8.68 0.31
N ALA A 14 8.88 -8.38 -0.66
CA ALA A 14 9.17 -8.62 -2.06
C ALA A 14 10.39 -7.81 -2.52
N MET A 15 10.51 -6.53 -2.12
CA MET A 15 11.69 -5.72 -2.38
C MET A 15 12.95 -6.30 -1.75
N ALA A 16 12.89 -6.79 -0.51
CA ALA A 16 14.01 -7.43 0.17
C ALA A 16 14.47 -8.72 -0.52
N GLN A 17 13.53 -9.47 -1.11
CA GLN A 17 13.80 -10.66 -1.91
C GLN A 17 14.27 -10.35 -3.34
N GLY A 18 14.27 -9.07 -3.75
CA GLY A 18 14.50 -8.66 -5.13
C GLY A 18 13.36 -9.08 -6.09
N ALA A 19 12.23 -9.51 -5.53
CA ALA A 19 11.05 -9.90 -6.26
C ALA A 19 10.23 -8.66 -6.62
N ARG A 20 9.77 -8.62 -7.87
CA ARG A 20 8.91 -7.53 -8.38
C ARG A 20 7.43 -7.86 -8.31
N ARG A 21 7.11 -9.07 -7.88
CA ARG A 21 5.76 -9.61 -7.82
C ARG A 21 5.32 -9.68 -6.37
N VAL A 22 4.18 -9.07 -6.07
CA VAL A 22 3.63 -8.97 -4.72
C VAL A 22 2.26 -9.60 -4.70
N LEU A 23 2.03 -10.45 -3.71
CA LEU A 23 0.76 -11.13 -3.46
C LEU A 23 0.01 -10.39 -2.36
N PHE A 24 -1.04 -9.68 -2.73
CA PHE A 24 -1.93 -9.01 -1.80
C PHE A 24 -3.06 -9.94 -1.38
N ARG A 25 -3.37 -9.99 -0.09
CA ARG A 25 -4.59 -10.59 0.42
C ARG A 25 -5.49 -9.50 0.97
N SER A 26 -6.68 -9.33 0.38
CA SER A 26 -7.68 -8.40 0.86
C SER A 26 -9.06 -9.07 0.85
N GLY A 27 -9.73 -9.11 2.00
CA GLY A 27 -11.11 -9.56 2.12
C GLY A 27 -11.42 -10.96 1.57
N GLY A 28 -10.46 -11.89 1.63
CA GLY A 28 -10.63 -13.27 1.11
C GLY A 28 -10.25 -13.45 -0.36
N THR A 29 -9.86 -12.37 -1.06
CA THR A 29 -9.34 -12.45 -2.43
C THR A 29 -7.83 -12.23 -2.43
N GLN A 30 -7.11 -13.07 -3.16
CA GLN A 30 -5.69 -12.92 -3.41
C GLN A 30 -5.51 -12.18 -4.75
N ARG A 31 -4.76 -11.08 -4.73
CA ARG A 31 -4.44 -10.29 -5.91
C ARG A 31 -2.93 -10.27 -6.08
N GLU A 32 -2.47 -10.82 -7.19
CA GLU A 32 -1.07 -10.73 -7.58
C GLU A 32 -0.87 -9.45 -8.40
N VAL A 33 0.16 -8.68 -8.05
CA VAL A 33 0.55 -7.47 -8.78
C VAL A 33 2.04 -7.56 -9.07
N GLU A 34 2.37 -7.45 -10.34
CA GLU A 34 3.75 -7.35 -10.80
C GLU A 34 4.09 -5.88 -11.06
N TYR A 35 5.14 -5.40 -10.40
CA TYR A 35 5.63 -4.05 -10.54
C TYR A 35 6.75 -4.00 -11.59
N HIS A 36 6.71 -3.00 -12.46
CA HIS A 36 7.74 -2.85 -13.48
C HIS A 36 9.12 -2.47 -12.92
N SER A 37 9.14 -1.81 -11.76
CA SER A 37 10.39 -1.36 -11.12
C SER A 37 10.24 -1.23 -9.60
N VAL A 38 11.38 -1.21 -8.90
CA VAL A 38 11.44 -0.95 -7.45
C VAL A 38 10.92 0.45 -7.12
N GLY A 39 11.15 1.44 -7.99
CA GLY A 39 10.59 2.79 -7.81
C GLY A 39 9.06 2.81 -7.82
N ASP A 40 8.43 1.92 -8.57
CA ASP A 40 6.97 1.75 -8.61
C ASP A 40 6.44 1.12 -7.30
N MET A 41 7.20 0.17 -6.74
CA MET A 41 6.91 -0.45 -5.44
C MET A 41 6.98 0.58 -4.30
N ILE A 42 7.99 1.46 -4.30
CA ILE A 42 8.14 2.54 -3.31
C ILE A 42 6.96 3.51 -3.40
N LYS A 43 6.59 3.96 -4.61
CA LYS A 43 5.43 4.83 -4.82
C LYS A 43 4.12 4.19 -4.34
N ALA A 44 3.95 2.89 -4.55
CA ALA A 44 2.80 2.14 -4.07
C ALA A 44 2.72 2.16 -2.53
N ILE A 45 3.85 1.96 -1.84
CA ILE A 45 3.92 2.06 -0.37
C ILE A 45 3.58 3.47 0.10
N GLU A 46 4.14 4.51 -0.51
CA GLU A 46 3.84 5.91 -0.14
C GLU A 46 2.36 6.23 -0.30
N TRP A 47 1.76 5.82 -1.42
CA TRP A 47 0.33 5.99 -1.66
C TRP A 47 -0.52 5.23 -0.63
N MET A 48 -0.14 4.00 -0.29
CA MET A 48 -0.82 3.19 0.73
C MET A 48 -0.71 3.81 2.13
N LYS A 49 0.47 4.31 2.52
CA LYS A 49 0.68 5.03 3.78
C LYS A 49 -0.16 6.31 3.84
N ALA A 50 -0.22 7.06 2.74
CA ALA A 50 -1.06 8.26 2.63
C ALA A 50 -2.56 7.96 2.74
N LYS A 51 -3.02 6.81 2.20
CA LYS A 51 -4.40 6.31 2.34
C LYS A 51 -4.70 5.76 3.73
N GLN A 52 -3.71 5.16 4.40
CA GLN A 52 -3.85 4.55 5.72
C GLN A 52 -3.92 5.59 6.83
N SER A 53 -3.21 6.71 6.72
CA SER A 53 -3.50 7.87 7.55
C SER A 53 -4.84 8.46 7.10
N PRO A 54 -5.93 8.35 7.89
CA PRO A 54 -6.98 9.34 7.76
C PRO A 54 -6.34 10.60 8.34
N LYS A 55 -5.67 11.41 7.51
CA LYS A 55 -5.55 12.82 7.85
C LYS A 55 -7.00 13.26 7.85
N SER A 56 -7.59 13.24 9.03
CA SER A 56 -8.94 13.68 9.30
C SER A 56 -9.13 14.91 8.45
N ASN A 57 -10.06 14.84 7.50
CA ASN A 57 -10.70 16.04 7.00
C ASN A 57 -11.35 16.65 8.24
N VAL A 58 -10.56 17.36 9.04
CA VAL A 58 -11.06 18.40 9.91
C VAL A 58 -11.65 19.36 8.90
N THR A 59 -12.93 19.16 8.62
CA THR A 59 -13.81 20.18 8.11
C THR A 59 -13.73 21.28 9.15
N LEU A 60 -12.76 22.17 9.00
CA LEU A 60 -12.81 23.48 9.62
C LEU A 60 -13.95 24.16 8.86
N ALA A 61 -15.17 23.97 9.37
CA ALA A 61 -16.29 24.83 9.04
C ALA A 61 -15.87 26.24 9.47
N ALA A 62 -15.27 26.95 8.53
CA ALA A 62 -15.20 28.39 8.58
C ALA A 62 -16.49 28.89 7.93
N PHE A 63 -17.15 29.78 8.68
CA PHE A 63 -18.34 30.57 8.37
C PHE A 63 -19.69 29.93 8.71
#